data_AF-A0A0A9FV67-F1
#
_entry.id   AF-A0A0A9FV67-F1
#
_cell.length_a   1.000
_cell.length_b   1.000
_cell.length_c   1.000
_cell.angle_alpha   90.00
_cell.angle_beta   90.00
_cell.angle_gamma   90.00
#
_symmetry.space_group_name_H-M   'P 1'
#
loop_
_entity.id
_entity.type
_entity.pdbx_description
1 polymer ?
#
loop_
_entity_poly.entity_id
_entity_poly.type
_entity_poly.pdbx_seq_one_letter_code
_entity_poly.pdbx_strand_id
1 'polypeptide(L)' 'MDIVSWVSFHLAEQNPAAILDPKVSNDASDDMIKTSNIAVLCTAQLPSERPTMREVVKMLIDIDPTSTTGRAKNKNDMK' A
#
# COMPACT_ATOMS: atom_id res chain seq x y z
N MET A 1 20.95 -9.85 -6.99
CA MET A 1 19.95 -9.19 -6.11
C MET A 1 18.92 -8.57 -7.03
N ASP A 2 17.68 -9.04 -6.96
CA ASP A 2 16.56 -8.46 -7.71
C ASP A 2 15.87 -7.37 -6.88
N ILE A 3 14.91 -6.67 -7.51
CA ILE A 3 14.18 -5.56 -6.89
C ILE A 3 13.34 -5.99 -5.67
N VAL A 4 12.71 -7.16 -5.71
CA VAL A 4 11.86 -7.65 -4.61
C VAL A 4 12.72 -7.96 -3.40
N SER A 5 13.86 -8.62 -3.62
CA SER A 5 14.85 -8.90 -2.58
C SER A 5 15.40 -7.61 -1.94
N TRP A 6 15.67 -6.57 -2.74
CA TRP A 6 16.16 -5.27 -2.25
C TRP A 6 15.12 -4.51 -1.44
N VAL A 7 13.87 -4.42 -1.93
CA VAL A 7 12.78 -3.77 -1.21
C VAL A 7 12.48 -4.48 0.12
N SER A 8 12.40 -5.82 0.10
CA SER A 8 12.11 -6.61 1.31
C SER A 8 13.17 -6.42 2.39
N PHE A 9 14.45 -6.34 1.99
CA PHE A 9 15.55 -6.06 2.90
C PHE A 9 15.41 -4.70 3.58
N HIS A 10 15.17 -3.64 2.82
CA HIS A 10 15.02 -2.29 3.38
C HIS A 10 13.77 -2.11 4.26
N LEU A 11 12.68 -2.82 3.95
CA LEU A 11 11.50 -2.87 4.81
C LEU A 11 11.77 -3.59 6.14
N ALA A 12 12.53 -4.69 6.11
CA ALA A 12 12.89 -5.46 7.32
C ALA A 12 13.88 -4.71 8.22
N GLU A 13 14.81 -3.95 7.63
CA GLU A 13 15.80 -3.15 8.37
C GLU A 13 15.23 -1.86 8.97
N GLN A 14 13.91 -1.63 8.90
CA GLN A 14 13.26 -0.39 9.35
C GLN A 14 13.87 0.88 8.69
N ASN A 15 14.36 0.76 7.46
CA ASN A 15 14.79 1.89 6.63
C ASN A 15 13.88 2.05 5.40
N PRO A 16 12.56 2.27 5.60
CA PRO A 16 11.61 2.38 4.50
C PRO A 16 11.85 3.62 3.64
N ALA A 17 12.46 4.69 4.18
CA ALA A 17 12.75 5.91 3.41
C ALA A 17 13.66 5.65 2.19
N ALA A 18 14.51 4.62 2.25
CA ALA A 18 15.40 4.26 1.15
C ALA A 18 14.67 3.75 -0.10
N ILE A 19 13.43 3.28 0.04
CA ILE A 19 12.64 2.71 -1.06
C ILE A 19 11.59 3.68 -1.62
N LEU A 20 11.41 4.86 -0.99
CA LEU A 20 10.39 5.82 -1.39
C LEU A 20 10.88 6.68 -2.56
N ASP A 21 10.01 6.91 -3.55
CA ASP A 21 10.28 7.88 -4.60
C ASP A 21 10.20 9.30 -4.01
N PRO A 22 11.29 10.08 -3.99
CA PRO A 22 11.31 11.41 -3.40
C PRO A 22 10.37 12.41 -4.10
N LYS A 23 9.94 12.12 -5.34
CA LYS A 23 8.95 12.94 -6.05
C LYS A 23 7.52 12.72 -5.57
N VAL A 24 7.28 11.64 -4.81
CA VAL A 24 5.97 11.24 -4.28
C VAL A 24 5.93 11.34 -2.75
N SER A 25 7.08 11.13 -2.09
CA SER A 25 7.27 10.94 -0.64
C SER A 25 6.90 12.11 0.28
N ASN A 26 6.14 13.13 -0.15
CA ASN A 26 5.78 14.25 0.73
C ASN A 26 4.84 13.78 1.86
N ASP A 27 3.54 14.08 1.79
CA ASP A 27 2.59 13.67 2.83
C ASP A 27 2.13 12.21 2.68
N ALA A 28 2.59 11.52 1.64
CA ALA A 28 2.17 10.16 1.29
C ALA A 28 3.13 9.05 1.77
N SER A 29 4.18 9.39 2.52
CA SER A 29 5.21 8.43 2.92
C SER A 29 4.65 7.19 3.61
N ASP A 30 3.72 7.37 4.55
CA ASP A 30 3.12 6.25 5.29
C ASP A 30 2.31 5.33 4.39
N ASP A 31 1.54 5.90 3.46
CA ASP A 31 0.70 5.13 2.54
C ASP A 31 1.54 4.41 1.48
N MET A 32 2.64 5.03 1.04
CA MET A 32 3.63 4.37 0.20
C MET A 32 4.24 3.16 0.93
N ILE A 33 4.63 3.29 2.19
CA ILE A 33 5.19 2.18 2.98
C ILE A 33 4.18 1.04 3.12
N LYS A 34 2.92 1.34 3.47
CA LYS A 34 1.87 0.32 3.57
C LYS A 34 1.63 -0.36 2.21
N THR A 35 1.62 0.42 1.13
CA THR A 35 1.46 -0.10 -0.24
C THR A 35 2.63 -1.00 -0.63
N SER A 36 3.86 -0.64 -0.29
CA SER A 36 5.06 -1.46 -0.53
C SER A 36 5.00 -2.79 0.24
N ASN A 37 4.49 -2.80 1.47
CA ASN A 37 4.27 -4.04 2.22
C ASN A 37 3.26 -4.97 1.50
N ILE A 38 2.16 -4.42 0.98
CA ILE A 38 1.21 -5.18 0.16
C ILE A 38 1.88 -5.71 -1.12
N ALA A 39 2.71 -4.90 -1.78
CA ALA A 39 3.41 -5.31 -2.99
C ALA A 39 4.35 -6.49 -2.74
N VAL A 40 5.08 -6.49 -1.62
CA VAL A 40 5.94 -7.62 -1.22
C VAL A 40 5.13 -8.91 -1.07
N LEU A 41 3.96 -8.86 -0.41
CA LEU A 41 3.05 -10.01 -0.31
C LEU A 41 2.60 -10.52 -1.69
N CYS A 42 2.29 -9.60 -2.61
CA CYS A 42 1.87 -9.96 -3.98
C CYS A 42 2.99 -10.64 -4.78
N THR A 43 4.25 -10.37 -4.44
CA THR A 43 5.44 -10.93 -5.09
C THR A 43 6.02 -12.15 -4.38
N ALA A 44 5.31 -12.74 -3.41
CA ALA A 44 5.78 -13.92 -2.69
C ALA A 44 6.24 -15.04 -3.65
N GLN A 45 7.33 -15.70 -3.28
CA GLN A 45 7.94 -16.74 -4.11
C GLN A 45 6.99 -17.90 -4.36
N LEU A 46 6.24 -18.30 -3.33
CA LEU A 46 5.23 -19.34 -3.41
C LEU A 46 3.89 -18.75 -3.86
N PRO A 47 3.26 -19.27 -4.93
CA PRO A 47 1.96 -18.80 -5.38
C PRO A 47 0.86 -18.88 -4.30
N SER A 48 0.95 -19.85 -3.39
CA SER A 48 -0.01 -20.06 -2.30
C SER A 48 0.09 -19.01 -1.18
N GLU A 49 1.20 -18.27 -1.09
CA GLU A 49 1.39 -17.21 -0.10
C GLU A 49 0.93 -15.84 -0.62
N ARG A 50 0.65 -15.74 -1.93
CA ARG A 50 0.18 -14.50 -2.53
C ARG A 50 -1.28 -14.27 -2.14
N PRO A 51 -1.66 -13.04 -1.74
CA PRO A 51 -3.05 -12.71 -1.51
C PRO A 51 -3.85 -12.81 -2.81
N THR A 52 -5.13 -13.12 -2.69
CA THR A 52 -6.07 -12.97 -3.79
C THR A 52 -6.23 -11.49 -4.16
N MET A 53 -6.57 -11.19 -5.40
CA MET A 53 -6.82 -9.81 -5.81
C MET A 53 -7.91 -9.12 -4.98
N ARG A 54 -8.88 -9.87 -4.44
CA ARG A 54 -9.91 -9.34 -3.55
C ARG A 54 -9.33 -8.88 -2.21
N GLU A 55 -8.39 -9.63 -1.66
CA GLU A 55 -7.67 -9.25 -0.43
C GLU A 55 -6.76 -8.04 -0.69
N VAL A 56 -6.05 -8.01 -1.83
CA VAL A 56 -5.23 -6.86 -2.24
C VAL A 56 -6.06 -5.58 -2.30
N VAL A 57 -7.20 -5.60 -2.99
CA VAL A 57 -8.10 -4.44 -3.09
C VAL A 57 -8.60 -4.00 -1.71
N LYS A 58 -8.96 -4.96 -0.85
CA LYS A 58 -9.38 -4.65 0.52
C LYS A 58 -8.27 -3.94 1.30
N MET A 59 -7.05 -4.49 1.30
CA MET A 59 -5.91 -3.88 1.99
C MET A 59 -5.58 -2.49 1.46
N LEU A 60 -5.68 -2.27 0.14
CA LEU A 60 -5.45 -0.95 -0.46
C LEU A 60 -6.52 0.07 -0.06
N ILE A 61 -7.79 -0.32 0.02
CA ILE A 61 -8.87 0.57 0.51
C ILE A 61 -8.65 0.92 1.99
N ASP A 62 -8.13 -0.02 2.78
CA ASP A 62 -7.87 0.20 4.21
C ASP A 62 -6.71 1.21 4.45
N ILE A 63 -5.86 1.46 3.44
CA ILE A 63 -4.79 2.49 3.50
C ILE A 63 -5.39 3.90 3.47
N ASP A 64 -6.36 4.15 2.59
CA ASP A 64 -7.06 5.43 2.46
C ASP A 64 -8.60 5.21 2.50
N PRO A 65 -9.24 5.36 3.67
CA PRO A 65 -10.68 5.18 3.80
C PRO A 65 -11.50 6.26 3.08
N THR A 66 -10.87 7.34 2.60
CA THR A 66 -11.54 8.41 1.86
C THR A 66 -11.69 8.11 0.37
N SER A 67 -10.96 7.10 -0.13
CA SER A 67 -11.03 6.57 -1.51
C SER A 67 -12.32 5.76 -1.78
N THR A 68 -13.46 6.25 -1.34
CA THR A 68 -14.74 5.57 -1.51
C THR A 68 -15.20 5.57 -2.97
N THR A 69 -15.04 4.44 -3.66
CA THR A 69 -16.01 4.06 -4.70
C THR A 69 -17.36 3.82 -4.03
N GLY A 70 -18.14 4.88 -3.98
CA GLY A 70 -19.52 4.88 -3.50
C GLY A 70 -20.13 6.26 -3.60
N ARG A 71 -20.31 6.80 -4.82
CA ARG A 71 -21.23 7.91 -5.06
C ARG A 71 -22.65 7.45 -4.70
N ALA A 72 -23.04 7.63 -3.44
CA ALA A 72 -24.40 7.48 -2.96
C ALA A 72 -24.77 8.63 -2.00
N LYS A 73 -25.34 9.68 -2.61
CA LYS A 73 -26.29 10.69 -2.08
C LYS A 73 -25.82 11.69 -1.01
N ASN A 74 -25.78 12.95 -1.48
CA ASN A 74 -26.09 14.20 -0.79
C ASN A 74 -26.96 14.05 0.49
N LYS A 75 -26.50 14.63 1.61
CA LYS A 75 -27.36 15.28 2.62
C LYS A 75 -26.55 16.23 3.51
N ASN A 76 -26.62 17.50 3.10
CA ASN A 76 -26.84 18.69 3.91
C ASN A 76 -25.78 19.11 4.93
N ASP A 77 -25.28 20.33 4.70
CA ASP A 77 -25.07 21.35 5.71
C ASP A 77 -26.06 21.25 6.88
N MET A 78 -25.55 21.52 8.09
CA MET A 78 -26.25 22.03 9.29
C MET A 78 -25.92 21.20 10.54
N LYS A 79 -24.89 21.60 11.28
CA LYS A 79 -25.05 22.54 12.40
C LYS A 79 -23.69 23.02 12.92
#